data_AF-A0A0R2PCK7-F1
#
_entry.id   AF-A0A0R2PCK7-F1
#
_cell.length_a   1.000
_cell.length_b   1.000
_cell.length_c   1.000
_cell.angle_alpha   90.00
_cell.angle_beta   90.00
_cell.angle_gamma   90.00
#
_symmetry.space_group_name_H-M   'P 1'
#
loop_
_entity.id
_entity.type
_entity.pdbx_description
1 polymer ?
#
loop_
_entity_poly.entity_id
_entity_poly.type
_entity_poly.pdbx_seq_one_letter_code
_entity_poly.pdbx_strand_id
1 'polypeptide(L)' 'MALYETQRGELAAFGVTGEAGLRSVVDGNDVVVLHEFATQDAAEGFLAMAQQADMQEMLKAAGIVGPVTFEIFTNY' A
#
# COMPACT_ATOMS: atom_id res chain seq x y z
N MET A 1 -9.16 16.64 1.87
CA MET A 1 -9.44 16.15 0.50
C MET A 1 -8.20 16.22 -0.39
N ALA A 2 -7.43 17.32 -0.40
CA ALA A 2 -6.24 17.43 -1.27
C ALA A 2 -5.13 16.36 -1.06
N LEU A 3 -4.87 15.91 0.18
CA LEU A 3 -3.81 14.94 0.46
C LEU A 3 -4.05 13.57 -0.20
N TYR A 4 -5.31 13.12 -0.22
CA TYR A 4 -5.69 11.84 -0.85
C TYR A 4 -5.61 11.90 -2.38
N GLU A 5 -5.96 13.03 -2.99
CA GLU A 5 -5.84 13.20 -4.45
C GLU A 5 -4.39 13.30 -4.90
N THR A 6 -3.53 13.96 -4.12
CA THR A 6 -2.08 14.00 -4.36
C THR A 6 -1.46 12.61 -4.24
N GLN A 7 -1.74 11.87 -3.15
CA GLN A 7 -1.25 10.50 -2.98
C GLN A 7 -1.75 9.54 -4.06
N ARG A 8 -3.01 9.69 -4.50
CA ARG A 8 -3.56 8.87 -5.59
C ARG A 8 -2.84 9.11 -6.92
N GLY A 9 -2.40 10.33 -7.20
CA GLY A 9 -1.58 10.65 -8.38
C GLY A 9 -0.18 10.01 -8.32
N GLU A 10 0.42 9.98 -7.13
CA GLU A 10 1.72 9.32 -6.90
C GLU A 10 1.60 7.78 -7.01
N LEU A 11 0.53 7.18 -6.48
CA LEU A 11 0.27 5.75 -6.56
C LEU A 11 -0.08 5.28 -7.98
N ALA A 12 -0.81 6.10 -8.75
CA ALA A 12 -1.06 5.83 -10.16
C ALA A 12 0.25 5.80 -10.98
N ALA A 13 1.26 6.60 -10.62
CA ALA A 13 2.58 6.56 -11.25
C ALA A 13 3.31 5.22 -10.98
N PHE A 14 2.92 4.49 -9.94
CA PHE A 14 3.41 3.14 -9.62
C PHE A 14 2.54 2.01 -10.20
N GLY A 15 1.59 2.32 -11.09
CA GLY A 15 0.78 1.33 -11.79
C GLY A 15 -0.44 0.82 -11.01
N VAL A 16 -0.77 1.46 -9.88
CA VAL A 16 -1.97 1.15 -9.09
C VAL A 16 -3.21 1.61 -9.88
N THR A 17 -4.14 0.70 -10.14
CA THR A 17 -5.39 0.96 -10.86
C THR A 17 -6.58 1.17 -9.93
N GLY A 18 -6.49 0.66 -8.70
CA GLY A 18 -7.52 0.76 -7.67
C GLY A 18 -6.90 0.66 -6.28
N GLU A 19 -7.55 1.27 -5.29
CA GLU A 19 -7.10 1.25 -3.90
C GLU A 19 -8.30 1.13 -2.96
N ALA A 20 -8.16 0.36 -1.89
CA ALA A 20 -9.10 0.33 -0.79
C ALA A 20 -8.39 0.23 0.56
N GLY A 21 -8.67 1.18 1.46
CA GLY A 21 -8.27 1.12 2.86
C GLY A 21 -9.34 0.42 3.70
N LEU A 22 -8.97 -0.67 4.35
CA LEU A 22 -9.80 -1.45 5.26
C LEU A 22 -9.25 -1.28 6.67
N ARG A 23 -10.15 -1.08 7.64
CA ARG A 23 -9.80 -1.05 9.07
C ARG A 23 -10.56 -2.15 9.77
N SER A 24 -9.87 -2.88 10.64
CA SER A 24 -10.48 -3.94 11.42
C SER A 24 -11.57 -3.39 12.34
N VAL A 25 -12.62 -4.21 12.52
CA VAL A 25 -13.75 -3.91 13.42
C VAL A 25 -13.49 -4.33 14.86
N VAL A 26 -12.43 -5.12 15.09
CA VAL A 26 -12.03 -5.62 16.41
C VAL A 26 -10.80 -4.89 16.98
N ASP A 27 -9.89 -4.43 16.11
CA ASP A 27 -8.76 -3.57 16.49
C ASP A 27 -8.68 -2.37 15.55
N GLY A 28 -8.96 -1.16 16.07
CA GLY A 28 -8.97 0.06 15.27
C GLY A 28 -7.59 0.49 14.75
N ASN A 29 -6.51 -0.12 15.22
CA ASN A 29 -5.16 0.15 14.73
C ASN A 29 -4.71 -0.83 13.64
N ASP A 30 -5.46 -1.93 13.44
CA ASP A 30 -5.20 -2.89 12.37
C ASP A 30 -5.84 -2.38 11.08
N VAL A 31 -4.98 -2.07 10.11
CA VAL A 31 -5.32 -1.44 8.84
C VAL A 31 -4.68 -2.25 7.71
N VAL A 32 -5.50 -2.57 6.71
CA VAL A 32 -5.07 -3.23 5.48
C VAL A 32 -5.32 -2.28 4.32
N VAL A 33 -4.33 -2.08 3.46
CA VAL A 33 -4.49 -1.33 2.22
C VAL A 33 -4.37 -2.30 1.05
N LEU A 34 -5.45 -2.41 0.27
CA LEU A 34 -5.48 -3.18 -0.95
C LEU A 34 -5.11 -2.27 -2.12
N HIS A 35 -4.16 -2.71 -2.93
CA HIS A 35 -3.79 -2.07 -4.19
C HIS A 35 -4.07 -3.04 -5.33
N GLU A 36 -4.80 -2.56 -6.34
CA GLU A 36 -5.07 -3.32 -7.56
C GLU A 36 -4.09 -2.89 -8.65
N PHE A 37 -3.65 -3.86 -9.45
CA PHE A 37 -2.72 -3.65 -10.54
C PHE A 37 -3.23 -4.33 -11.80
N ALA A 38 -2.95 -3.75 -12.97
CA ALA A 38 -3.32 -4.35 -14.25
C ALA A 38 -2.52 -5.62 -14.60
N THR A 39 -1.31 -5.77 -14.05
CA THR A 39 -0.39 -6.88 -14.32
C THR A 39 0.33 -7.32 -13.05
N GLN A 40 0.75 -8.59 -13.02
CA GLN A 40 1.58 -9.11 -11.93
C GLN A 40 2.94 -8.40 -11.83
N ASP A 41 3.59 -8.11 -12.96
CA ASP A 41 4.87 -7.39 -12.98
C ASP A 41 4.79 -6.01 -12.29
N ALA A 42 3.66 -5.31 -12.45
CA ALA A 42 3.44 -4.02 -11.77
C ALA A 42 3.27 -4.21 -10.25
N ALA A 43 2.54 -5.24 -9.83
CA ALA A 43 2.38 -5.56 -8.41
C ALA A 43 3.73 -5.96 -7.76
N GLU A 44 4.55 -6.74 -8.45
CA GLU A 44 5.89 -7.12 -7.98
C GLU A 44 6.84 -5.93 -7.92
N GLY A 45 6.79 -5.02 -8.91
CA GLY A 45 7.56 -3.77 -8.89
C GLY A 45 7.18 -2.86 -7.71
N PHE A 46 5.89 -2.72 -7.45
CA PHE A 46 5.40 -2.00 -6.28
C PHE A 46 5.86 -2.64 -4.96
N LEU A 47 5.76 -3.98 -4.86
CA LEU A 47 6.22 -4.72 -3.68
C LEU A 47 7.72 -4.51 -3.41
N ALA A 48 8.55 -4.57 -4.46
CA ALA A 48 9.98 -4.34 -4.34
C ALA A 48 10.30 -2.93 -3.84
N MET A 49 9.56 -1.91 -4.30
CA MET A 49 9.68 -0.54 -3.79
C MET A 49 9.21 -0.43 -2.34
N ALA A 50 8.06 -1.03 -1.99
CA ALA A 50 7.48 -0.96 -0.66
C ALA A 50 8.36 -1.61 0.43
N GLN A 51 9.20 -2.56 0.04
CA GLN A 51 10.19 -3.21 0.91
C GLN A 51 11.53 -2.45 1.03
N GLN A 52 11.73 -1.36 0.28
CA GLN A 52 12.94 -0.55 0.42
C GLN A 52 13.02 0.08 1.82
N ALA A 53 14.24 0.20 2.35
CA ALA A 53 14.49 0.74 3.68
C ALA A 53 13.89 2.12 3.86
N ASP A 54 14.04 3.01 2.87
CA ASP A 54 13.51 4.37 2.91
C ASP A 54 11.99 4.39 3.08
N MET A 55 11.27 3.50 2.36
CA MET A 55 9.82 3.40 2.48
C MET A 55 9.40 2.86 3.85
N GLN A 56 10.14 1.87 4.37
CA GLN A 56 9.91 1.34 5.72
C GLN A 56 10.16 2.40 6.81
N GLU A 57 11.15 3.28 6.63
CA GLU A 57 11.41 4.42 7.51
C GLU A 57 10.31 5.47 7.43
N MET A 58 9.80 5.77 6.23
CA MET A 58 8.66 6.65 6.04
C MET A 58 7.40 6.12 6.75
N LEU A 59 7.11 4.81 6.63
CA LEU A 59 5.97 4.18 7.30
C LEU A 59 6.10 4.29 8.83
N LYS A 60 7.30 4.08 9.38
CA LYS A 60 7.57 4.29 10.81
C LYS A 60 7.39 5.75 11.22
N ALA A 61 7.90 6.69 10.43
CA ALA A 61 7.75 8.12 10.69
C ALA A 61 6.27 8.57 10.64
N ALA A 62 5.44 7.89 9.83
CA ALA A 62 4.00 8.07 9.79
C ALA A 62 3.25 7.46 10.99
N GLY A 63 3.95 6.78 11.90
CA GLY A 63 3.37 6.21 13.13
C GLY A 63 2.90 4.76 12.99
N ILE A 64 3.26 4.05 11.91
CA ILE A 64 3.02 2.62 11.80
C ILE A 64 4.04 1.88 12.65
N VAL A 65 3.58 1.33 13.78
CA VAL A 65 4.43 0.65 14.76
C VAL A 65 4.14 -0.85 14.71
N GLY A 66 5.12 -1.64 14.28
CA GLY A 66 5.01 -3.10 14.19
C GLY A 66 5.47 -3.65 12.84
N PRO A 67 5.38 -4.98 12.65
CA PRO A 67 5.67 -5.59 11.35
C PRO A 67 4.62 -5.16 10.33
N VAL A 68 5.08 -4.63 9.19
CA VAL A 68 4.25 -4.41 8.01
C VAL A 68 4.42 -5.61 7.09
N THR A 69 3.31 -6.23 6.73
CA THR A 69 3.27 -7.38 5.82
C THR A 69 2.71 -6.96 4.47
N PHE A 70 3.25 -7.56 3.41
CA PHE A 70 2.79 -7.35 2.04
C PHE A 70 2.57 -8.70 1.39
N GLU A 71 1.45 -8.84 0.70
CA GLU A 71 1.07 -10.08 0.01
C GLU A 71 0.46 -9.74 -1.35
N ILE A 72 0.80 -10.52 -2.37
CA ILE A 72 0.21 -10.42 -3.71
C ILE A 72 -0.85 -11.51 -3.84
N PHE A 73 -2.07 -11.11 -4.18
CA PHE A 73 -3.17 -12.03 -4.45
C PHE A 73 -3.49 -12.05 -5.94
N THR A 74 -3.63 -13.24 -6.51
CA THR A 74 -4.12 -13.43 -7.88
C THR A 74 -5.53 -14.01 -7.83
N ASN A 75 -6.48 -13.36 -8.51
CA ASN A 75 -7.80 -13.95 -8.74
C ASN A 75 -7.66 -15.00 -9.84
N TYR A 76 -7.81 -16.27 -9.47
CA TYR A 76 -7.92 -17.40 -10.40
C TYR A 76 -9.37 -17.61 -10.81
#